data_AF-A0A1V9ZCM2-F1
#
_entry.id   AF-A0A1V9ZCM2-F1
#
_cell.length_a   1.000
_cell.length_b   1.000
_cell.length_c   1.000
_cell.angle_alpha   90.00
_cell.angle_beta   90.00
_cell.angle_gamma   90.00
#
_symmetry.space_group_name_H-M   'P 1'
#
loop_
_entity.id
_entity.type
_entity.pdbx_description
1 polymer ?
#
loop_
_entity_poly.entity_id
_entity_poly.type
_entity_poly.pdbx_seq_one_letter_code
_entity_poly.pdbx_strand_id
1 'polypeptide(L)'
;MTRYEPPYLRIELDYIGLLNKILDKPSWFEKLNNSEKIMQWQKSFDVPEHLLHLILQELQLYKAHLTNPSNQFAVPNTALGAIHSDFAIHSTVIASLARLAMVLESSEAINTIEQVMDIVDPDMYCVVFGVTKFSQKPYPGVFWPGDIIAQYPTQERQLCNYPSTNSVQWLPTPFYYKNGQAKFISYLNNIPWGMTELYSNLETILSAAMPLIEYSVSLSSFRRVKPEYYGSTPGAMAKMAYRRKHNLSSEDIMDPKIFARWKPTTADLEAISVPTFPMKLSAKSLNLTFECQSFQDTALPLQVVVKMQSYFTIPKTKRKAQFQHPGTEWQNGSGLSNEPIVATAFVVYEMENVAPIRLEIRECFERKYSFIDPATNQEVVKASPYYYI
;
A
#
# COMPACT_ATOMS: atom_id res chain seq x y z
N MET A 1 -13.18 -14.02 -14.09
CA MET A 1 -13.92 -13.82 -12.83
C MET A 1 -12.92 -13.44 -11.75
N THR A 2 -12.76 -12.15 -11.46
CA THR A 2 -12.01 -11.68 -10.29
C THR A 2 -12.77 -12.12 -9.04
N ARG A 3 -12.15 -12.98 -8.23
CA ARG A 3 -12.72 -13.41 -6.95
C ARG A 3 -12.66 -12.22 -6.00
N TYR A 4 -13.83 -11.71 -5.61
CA TYR A 4 -13.91 -10.75 -4.50
C TYR A 4 -13.44 -11.44 -3.23
N GLU A 5 -12.37 -10.91 -2.63
CA GLU A 5 -11.90 -11.40 -1.35
C GLU A 5 -12.81 -10.82 -0.26
N PRO A 6 -13.33 -11.66 0.65
CA PRO A 6 -14.20 -11.18 1.73
C PRO A 6 -13.43 -10.27 2.68
N PRO A 7 -14.09 -9.30 3.33
CA PRO A 7 -13.45 -8.43 4.31
C PRO A 7 -12.81 -9.25 5.45
N TYR A 8 -11.80 -8.66 6.09
CA TYR A 8 -11.19 -9.22 7.29
C TYR A 8 -12.20 -9.31 8.44
N LEU A 9 -12.08 -10.35 9.25
CA LEU A 9 -12.91 -10.51 10.45
C LEU A 9 -12.43 -9.55 11.54
N ARG A 10 -13.32 -9.15 12.45
CA ARG A 10 -12.92 -8.22 13.53
C ARG A 10 -11.75 -8.76 14.36
N ILE A 11 -11.80 -10.03 14.74
CA ILE A 11 -10.73 -10.69 15.50
C ILE A 11 -9.40 -10.70 14.73
N GLU A 12 -9.46 -10.81 13.40
CA GLU A 12 -8.29 -10.77 12.51
C GLU A 12 -7.73 -9.35 12.41
N LEU A 13 -8.59 -8.33 12.32
CA LEU A 13 -8.19 -6.92 12.36
C LEU A 13 -7.53 -6.55 13.70
N ASP A 14 -8.07 -7.02 14.83
CA ASP A 14 -7.49 -6.78 16.14
C ASP A 14 -6.09 -7.43 16.24
N TYR A 15 -5.92 -8.65 15.72
CA TYR A 15 -4.61 -9.30 15.60
C TYR A 15 -3.63 -8.52 14.72
N ILE A 16 -4.07 -8.09 13.53
CA ILE A 16 -3.26 -7.31 12.59
C ILE A 16 -2.84 -5.99 13.25
N GLY A 17 -3.74 -5.30 13.95
CA GLY A 17 -3.42 -4.07 14.67
C GLY A 17 -2.36 -4.28 15.76
N LEU A 18 -2.42 -5.39 16.49
CA LEU A 18 -1.41 -5.76 17.49
C LEU A 18 -0.05 -6.08 16.87
N LEU A 19 -0.04 -6.86 15.78
CA LEU A 19 1.16 -7.17 15.01
C LEU A 19 1.86 -5.88 14.54
N ASN A 20 1.09 -4.92 14.02
CA ASN A 20 1.63 -3.66 13.51
C ASN A 20 2.21 -2.75 14.59
N LYS A 21 1.64 -2.73 15.81
CA LYS A 21 2.27 -2.04 16.95
C LYS A 21 3.70 -2.53 17.26
N ILE A 22 4.04 -3.76 16.85
CA ILE A 22 5.41 -4.29 16.94
C ILE A 22 6.20 -3.90 15.70
N LEU A 23 5.65 -4.07 14.51
CA LEU A 23 6.30 -3.82 13.22
C LEU A 23 6.64 -2.33 12.97
N ASP A 24 5.86 -1.41 13.56
CA ASP A 24 6.12 0.04 13.52
C ASP A 24 7.31 0.44 14.40
N LYS A 25 7.81 -0.46 15.26
CA LYS A 25 8.99 -0.18 16.07
C LYS A 25 10.24 -0.44 15.24
N PRO A 26 11.17 0.53 15.16
CA PRO A 26 12.43 0.30 14.46
C PRO A 26 13.19 -0.87 15.10
N SER A 27 13.86 -1.63 14.24
CA SER A 27 14.65 -2.80 14.60
C SER A 27 13.91 -3.82 15.49
N TRP A 28 12.60 -4.02 15.26
CA TRP A 28 11.80 -4.98 16.04
C TRP A 28 12.38 -6.40 16.00
N PHE A 29 13.04 -6.79 14.91
CA PHE A 29 13.63 -8.11 14.67
C PHE A 29 14.81 -8.45 15.59
N GLU A 30 15.45 -7.45 16.19
CA GLU A 30 16.51 -7.62 17.19
C GLU A 30 15.93 -8.01 18.56
N LYS A 31 14.70 -7.54 18.84
CA LYS A 31 14.01 -7.73 20.13
C LYS A 31 13.35 -9.10 20.24
N LEU A 32 13.22 -9.83 19.13
CA LEU A 32 12.58 -11.15 19.08
C LEU A 32 13.26 -12.23 19.93
N ASN A 33 14.54 -12.09 20.24
CA ASN A 33 15.27 -13.05 21.06
C ASN A 33 15.40 -12.63 22.52
N ASN A 34 14.81 -11.49 22.91
CA ASN A 34 14.90 -10.94 24.26
C ASN A 34 13.63 -11.28 25.06
N SER A 35 13.75 -12.19 26.02
CA SER A 35 12.65 -12.67 26.86
C SER A 35 12.00 -11.55 27.69
N GLU A 36 12.77 -10.59 28.19
CA GLU A 36 12.24 -9.43 28.93
C GLU A 36 11.39 -8.53 28.03
N LYS A 37 11.81 -8.31 26.78
CA LYS A 37 11.05 -7.51 25.82
C LYS A 37 9.74 -8.20 25.41
N ILE A 38 9.76 -9.52 25.25
CA ILE A 38 8.55 -10.30 24.99
C ILE A 38 7.58 -10.21 26.17
N MET A 39 8.06 -10.34 27.41
CA MET A 39 7.23 -10.15 28.60
C MET A 39 6.65 -8.73 28.71
N GLN A 40 7.44 -7.71 28.36
CA GLN A 40 6.96 -6.34 28.28
C GLN A 40 5.84 -6.18 27.24
N TRP A 41 5.98 -6.79 26.06
CA TRP A 41 4.93 -6.80 25.03
C TRP A 41 3.67 -7.51 25.51
N GLN A 42 3.80 -8.69 26.13
CA GLN A 42 2.67 -9.43 26.70
C GLN A 42 1.85 -8.57 27.67
N LYS A 43 2.53 -7.89 28.59
CA LYS A 43 1.87 -7.01 29.57
C LYS A 43 1.27 -5.76 28.93
N SER A 44 1.90 -5.21 27.89
CA SER A 44 1.46 -3.96 27.25
C SER A 44 0.25 -4.16 26.35
N PHE A 45 0.08 -5.35 25.78
CA PHE A 45 -0.97 -5.63 24.80
C PHE A 45 -2.25 -6.18 25.43
N ASP A 46 -2.20 -6.72 26.65
CA ASP A 46 -3.35 -7.36 27.32
C ASP A 46 -4.04 -8.43 26.45
N VAL A 47 -3.23 -9.36 25.90
CA VAL A 47 -3.67 -10.39 24.96
C VAL A 47 -3.50 -11.80 25.52
N PRO A 48 -4.36 -12.76 25.14
CA PRO A 48 -4.18 -14.16 25.48
C PRO A 48 -2.81 -14.70 25.04
N GLU A 49 -2.20 -15.57 25.84
CA GLU A 49 -0.87 -16.12 25.59
C GLU A 49 -0.75 -16.83 24.24
N HIS A 50 -1.78 -17.58 23.82
CA HIS A 50 -1.80 -18.25 22.53
C HIS A 50 -1.73 -17.26 21.35
N LEU A 51 -2.34 -16.08 21.48
CA LEU A 51 -2.34 -15.05 20.43
C LEU A 51 -0.96 -14.40 20.32
N LEU A 52 -0.32 -14.11 21.46
CA LEU A 52 1.05 -13.62 21.47
C LEU A 52 2.01 -14.64 20.86
N HIS A 53 1.84 -15.93 21.17
CA HIS A 53 2.64 -16.98 20.57
C HIS A 53 2.52 -16.99 19.04
N LEU A 54 1.31 -16.82 18.50
CA LEU A 54 1.09 -16.70 17.06
C LEU A 54 1.74 -15.45 16.46
N ILE A 55 1.64 -14.29 17.13
CA ILE A 55 2.32 -13.06 16.71
C ILE A 55 3.83 -13.29 16.63
N LEU A 56 4.43 -13.91 17.66
CA LEU A 56 5.86 -14.19 17.66
C LEU A 56 6.26 -15.17 16.54
N GLN A 57 5.45 -16.20 16.26
CA GLN A 57 5.68 -17.08 15.10
C GLN A 57 5.64 -16.30 13.78
N GLU A 58 4.64 -15.43 13.57
CA GLU A 58 4.52 -14.62 12.35
C GLU A 58 5.72 -13.66 12.18
N LEU A 59 6.13 -12.99 13.25
CA LEU A 59 7.31 -12.12 13.24
C LEU A 59 8.60 -12.87 12.89
N GLN A 60 8.77 -14.11 13.37
CA GLN A 60 9.92 -14.94 12.99
C GLN A 60 9.87 -15.33 11.50
N LEU A 61 8.68 -15.62 10.98
CA LEU A 61 8.50 -15.88 9.54
C LEU A 61 8.82 -14.64 8.71
N TYR A 62 8.39 -13.45 9.14
CA TYR A 62 8.74 -12.19 8.46
C TYR A 62 10.25 -11.97 8.45
N LYS A 63 10.91 -12.16 9.58
CA LYS A 63 12.38 -12.04 9.67
C LYS A 63 13.10 -13.04 8.76
N ALA A 64 12.56 -14.25 8.61
CA ALA A 64 13.19 -15.31 7.81
C ALA A 64 12.92 -15.17 6.30
N HIS A 65 11.78 -14.61 5.92
CA HIS A 65 11.30 -14.64 4.53
C HIS A 65 11.12 -13.27 3.88
N LEU A 66 11.10 -12.17 4.64
CA LEU A 66 10.81 -10.83 4.14
C LEU A 66 12.05 -9.91 3.98
N THR A 67 13.17 -10.48 3.53
CA THR A 67 14.34 -9.73 3.03
C THR A 67 14.20 -9.37 1.55
N ASN A 68 14.24 -8.08 1.21
CA ASN A 68 14.23 -7.59 -0.16
C ASN A 68 15.57 -7.89 -0.89
N PRO A 69 15.68 -7.69 -2.22
CA PRO A 69 16.91 -7.92 -2.99
C PRO A 69 18.14 -7.13 -2.49
N SER A 70 17.93 -6.03 -1.76
CA SER A 70 18.96 -5.21 -1.15
C SER A 70 19.33 -5.66 0.28
N ASN A 71 18.91 -6.86 0.70
CA ASN A 71 19.10 -7.41 2.05
C ASN A 71 18.50 -6.56 3.18
N GLN A 72 17.53 -5.69 2.87
CA GLN A 72 16.79 -4.93 3.86
C GLN A 72 15.42 -5.57 4.08
N PHE A 73 14.86 -5.37 5.27
CA PHE A 73 13.54 -5.91 5.58
C PHE A 73 12.44 -5.12 4.84
N ALA A 74 11.58 -5.83 4.12
CA ALA A 74 10.27 -5.35 3.71
C ALA A 74 9.28 -5.72 4.82
N VAL A 75 8.69 -4.73 5.47
CA VAL A 75 7.82 -4.94 6.62
C VAL A 75 6.37 -4.71 6.20
N PRO A 76 5.50 -5.74 6.20
CA PRO A 76 4.09 -5.56 5.91
C PRO A 76 3.41 -4.70 6.98
N ASN A 77 2.43 -3.89 6.57
CA ASN A 77 1.62 -3.08 7.46
C ASN A 77 0.20 -3.66 7.64
N THR A 78 -0.71 -2.91 8.28
CA THR A 78 -2.11 -3.25 8.57
C THR A 78 -2.97 -3.43 7.34
N ALA A 79 -2.71 -2.67 6.28
CA ALA A 79 -3.41 -2.77 5.01
C ALA A 79 -2.71 -3.77 4.09
N LEU A 80 -3.51 -4.53 3.32
CA LEU A 80 -2.96 -5.34 2.24
C LEU A 80 -2.18 -4.45 1.27
N GLY A 81 -1.05 -4.92 0.73
CA GLY A 81 -0.22 -4.12 -0.19
C GLY A 81 0.56 -2.97 0.47
N ALA A 82 0.33 -2.63 1.74
CA ALA A 82 1.13 -1.64 2.45
C ALA A 82 2.38 -2.29 3.03
N ILE A 83 3.55 -1.82 2.61
CA ILE A 83 4.86 -2.30 3.06
C ILE A 83 5.75 -1.10 3.34
N HIS A 84 6.53 -1.14 4.41
CA HIS A 84 7.55 -0.13 4.73
C HIS A 84 8.93 -0.75 4.91
N SER A 85 9.96 0.09 4.86
CA SER A 85 11.33 -0.29 5.17
C SER A 85 12.10 0.90 5.74
N ASP A 86 12.67 0.72 6.94
CA ASP A 86 13.45 1.76 7.62
C ASP A 86 14.88 1.89 7.05
N PHE A 87 15.30 0.94 6.22
CA PHE A 87 16.69 0.80 5.78
C PHE A 87 16.85 0.91 4.26
N ALA A 88 15.75 1.05 3.51
CA ALA A 88 15.74 1.07 2.05
C ALA A 88 16.69 2.09 1.44
N ILE A 89 16.75 3.28 2.04
CA ILE A 89 17.47 4.43 1.52
C ILE A 89 18.57 4.81 2.50
N HIS A 90 19.80 4.97 2.00
CA HIS A 90 20.92 5.36 2.85
C HIS A 90 20.78 6.81 3.34
N SER A 91 21.20 7.07 4.58
CA SER A 91 21.05 8.38 5.23
C SER A 91 21.72 9.54 4.47
N THR A 92 22.77 9.26 3.69
CA THR A 92 23.42 10.27 2.85
C THR A 92 22.54 10.76 1.71
N VAL A 93 21.70 9.88 1.14
CA VAL A 93 20.74 10.25 0.07
C VAL A 93 19.64 11.12 0.67
N ILE A 94 19.15 10.74 1.85
CA ILE A 94 18.15 11.51 2.61
C ILE A 94 18.68 12.92 2.96
N ALA A 95 19.90 13.02 3.50
CA ALA A 95 20.51 14.29 3.84
C ALA A 95 20.78 15.18 2.61
N SER A 96 21.22 14.60 1.50
CA SER A 96 21.39 15.35 0.24
C SER A 96 20.03 15.80 -0.33
N LEU A 97 18.99 14.96 -0.27
CA LEU A 97 17.64 15.31 -0.68
C LEU A 97 17.10 16.50 0.13
N ALA A 98 17.20 16.48 1.46
CA ALA A 98 16.77 17.58 2.32
C ALA A 98 17.44 18.91 1.92
N ARG A 99 18.79 18.90 1.80
CA ARG A 99 19.56 20.07 1.38
C ARG A 99 19.14 20.61 0.00
N LEU A 100 18.86 19.73 -0.96
CA LEU A 100 18.46 20.12 -2.32
C LEU A 100 17.00 20.59 -2.38
N ALA A 101 16.12 20.00 -1.56
CA ALA A 101 14.74 20.43 -1.43
C ALA A 101 14.65 21.88 -0.94
N MET A 102 15.48 22.26 0.05
CA MET A 102 15.57 23.65 0.54
C MET A 102 15.90 24.68 -0.56
N VAL A 103 16.61 24.27 -1.63
CA VAL A 103 16.92 25.17 -2.77
C VAL A 103 15.67 25.45 -3.62
N LEU A 104 14.72 24.52 -3.63
CA LEU A 104 13.46 24.62 -4.37
C LEU A 104 12.32 25.21 -3.54
N GLU A 105 12.49 25.35 -2.22
CA GLU A 105 11.48 25.95 -1.35
C GLU A 105 11.24 27.41 -1.73
N SER A 106 9.99 27.72 -2.03
CA SER A 106 9.53 29.07 -2.32
C SER A 106 8.39 29.44 -1.38
N SER A 107 8.49 30.60 -0.74
CA SER A 107 7.42 31.11 0.12
C SER A 107 6.09 31.37 -0.61
N GLU A 108 6.12 31.49 -1.95
CA GLU A 108 4.92 31.65 -2.78
C GLU A 108 4.17 30.33 -3.00
N ALA A 109 4.84 29.19 -2.84
CA ALA A 109 4.26 27.85 -2.97
C ALA A 109 3.54 27.38 -1.69
N ILE A 110 3.39 28.26 -0.69
CA ILE A 110 2.78 27.94 0.60
C ILE A 110 1.25 28.04 0.52
N ASN A 111 0.58 26.92 0.76
CA ASN A 111 -0.82 26.92 1.14
C ASN A 111 -0.95 27.21 2.65
N THR A 112 -1.26 28.46 3.01
CA THR A 112 -1.37 28.88 4.43
C THR A 112 -2.55 28.27 5.18
N ILE A 113 -3.57 27.78 4.47
CA ILE A 113 -4.76 27.16 5.09
C ILE A 113 -4.41 25.74 5.51
N GLU A 114 -3.82 24.98 4.59
CA GLU A 114 -3.42 23.58 4.80
C GLU A 114 -2.07 23.45 5.50
N GLN A 115 -1.27 24.53 5.54
CA GLN A 115 0.09 24.56 6.09
C GLN A 115 1.04 23.57 5.40
N VAL A 116 0.86 23.45 4.08
CA VAL A 116 1.64 22.61 3.18
C VAL A 116 2.32 23.47 2.13
N MET A 117 3.56 23.12 1.79
CA MET A 117 4.31 23.67 0.67
C MET A 117 4.58 22.55 -0.34
N ASP A 118 4.07 22.69 -1.55
CA ASP A 118 4.37 21.78 -2.66
C ASP A 118 5.71 22.20 -3.29
N ILE A 119 6.77 21.46 -2.96
CA ILE A 119 8.13 21.69 -3.47
C ILE A 119 8.25 21.15 -4.90
N VAL A 120 7.72 19.95 -5.13
CA VAL A 120 7.54 19.38 -6.47
C VAL A 120 6.06 19.11 -6.63
N ASP A 121 5.44 19.85 -7.55
CA ASP A 121 3.99 19.90 -7.71
C ASP A 121 3.58 19.25 -9.06
N PRO A 122 2.92 18.08 -9.03
CA PRO A 122 2.44 17.45 -10.25
C PRO A 122 1.29 18.22 -10.94
N ASP A 123 0.60 19.11 -10.24
CA ASP A 123 -0.42 19.99 -10.83
C ASP A 123 0.22 21.05 -11.75
N MET A 124 1.49 21.41 -11.52
CA MET A 124 2.22 22.31 -12.40
C MET A 124 2.49 21.66 -13.75
N TYR A 125 2.29 22.41 -14.83
CA TYR A 125 2.54 21.97 -16.21
C TYR A 125 1.74 20.72 -16.63
N CYS A 126 0.63 20.42 -15.97
CA CYS A 126 -0.28 19.35 -16.35
C CYS A 126 -0.91 19.58 -17.74
N VAL A 127 -1.47 18.51 -18.32
CA VAL A 127 -2.31 18.64 -19.51
C VAL A 127 -3.62 19.28 -19.09
N VAL A 128 -4.01 20.35 -19.78
CA VAL A 128 -5.34 20.95 -19.70
C VAL A 128 -6.07 20.62 -21.00
N PHE A 129 -7.09 19.77 -20.92
CA PHE A 129 -7.84 19.34 -22.10
C PHE A 129 -8.54 20.53 -22.77
N GLY A 130 -8.48 20.56 -24.10
CA GLY A 130 -8.98 21.68 -24.91
C GLY A 130 -8.02 22.87 -25.02
N VAL A 131 -6.93 22.89 -24.23
CA VAL A 131 -5.97 24.01 -24.20
C VAL A 131 -4.55 23.55 -24.55
N THR A 132 -4.04 22.53 -23.85
CA THR A 132 -2.68 22.03 -24.04
C THR A 132 -2.53 21.46 -25.44
N LYS A 133 -1.46 21.87 -26.12
CA LYS A 133 -1.07 21.35 -27.43
C LYS A 133 0.07 20.36 -27.27
N PHE A 134 0.12 19.36 -28.15
CA PHE A 134 1.18 18.38 -28.19
C PHE A 134 1.52 17.96 -29.63
N SER A 135 2.65 17.26 -29.75
CA SER A 135 3.16 16.68 -30.99
C SER A 135 3.37 15.19 -30.80
N GLN A 136 3.05 14.40 -31.83
CA GLN A 136 3.48 12.99 -31.88
C GLN A 136 4.93 12.85 -32.38
N LYS A 137 5.46 13.87 -33.04
CA LYS A 137 6.84 13.89 -33.52
C LYS A 137 7.76 14.52 -32.48
N PRO A 138 8.91 13.90 -32.17
CA PRO A 138 9.91 14.47 -31.28
C PRO A 138 10.34 15.87 -31.74
N TYR A 139 10.68 16.68 -30.77
CA TYR A 139 11.03 18.07 -30.96
C TYR A 139 12.33 18.24 -31.76
N PRO A 140 12.35 18.93 -32.91
CA PRO A 140 13.56 19.10 -33.73
C PRO A 140 14.50 20.21 -33.21
N GLY A 141 14.46 20.51 -31.90
CA GLY A 141 15.26 21.58 -31.27
C GLY A 141 14.68 23.00 -31.40
N VAL A 142 13.46 23.18 -31.94
CA VAL A 142 12.82 24.51 -32.08
C VAL A 142 11.53 24.62 -31.26
N PHE A 143 11.50 25.63 -30.37
CA PHE A 143 10.33 26.38 -29.83
C PHE A 143 8.90 26.03 -30.32
N TRP A 144 8.32 24.83 -30.21
CA TRP A 144 7.07 24.47 -30.89
C TRP A 144 5.99 23.83 -30.01
N PRO A 145 4.81 24.46 -29.83
CA PRO A 145 3.79 23.99 -28.89
C PRO A 145 3.05 22.72 -29.32
N GLY A 146 3.20 22.24 -30.57
CA GLY A 146 2.31 21.20 -31.10
C GLY A 146 1.18 21.77 -31.97
N ASP A 147 0.69 20.95 -32.91
CA ASP A 147 -0.51 21.25 -33.70
C ASP A 147 -1.76 20.54 -33.16
N ILE A 148 -1.58 19.55 -32.28
CA ILE A 148 -2.68 18.71 -31.82
C ILE A 148 -3.11 19.23 -30.45
N ILE A 149 -4.36 19.66 -30.33
CA ILE A 149 -4.95 20.03 -29.03
C ILE A 149 -5.32 18.73 -28.31
N ALA A 150 -4.82 18.55 -27.08
CA ALA A 150 -5.17 17.43 -26.23
C ALA A 150 -6.67 17.46 -25.94
N GLN A 151 -7.35 16.36 -26.21
CA GLN A 151 -8.78 16.18 -25.95
C GLN A 151 -8.96 15.05 -24.95
N TYR A 152 -9.99 15.18 -24.11
CA TYR A 152 -10.32 14.11 -23.19
C TYR A 152 -10.81 12.87 -23.97
N PRO A 153 -10.25 11.67 -23.73
CA PRO A 153 -10.54 10.51 -24.56
C PRO A 153 -11.92 9.88 -24.32
N THR A 154 -12.65 10.27 -23.26
CA THR A 154 -13.91 9.63 -22.87
C THR A 154 -15.13 10.53 -23.11
N GLN A 155 -16.18 10.02 -23.75
CA GLN A 155 -17.50 10.66 -23.72
C GLN A 155 -18.06 10.56 -22.29
N GLU A 156 -18.42 11.70 -21.70
CA GLU A 156 -18.95 12.06 -20.37
C GLU A 156 -19.72 11.03 -19.49
N ARG A 157 -20.06 9.82 -19.94
CA ARG A 157 -21.06 8.97 -19.29
C ARG A 157 -20.56 7.84 -18.38
N GLN A 158 -19.27 7.62 -18.19
CA GLN A 158 -18.76 6.46 -17.43
C GLN A 158 -17.85 6.76 -16.25
N LEU A 159 -17.71 8.02 -15.83
CA LEU A 159 -16.85 8.34 -14.70
C LEU A 159 -17.67 8.61 -13.44
N CYS A 160 -17.40 7.79 -12.44
CA CYS A 160 -17.78 7.95 -11.05
C CYS A 160 -17.64 9.41 -10.61
N ASN A 161 -18.59 9.94 -9.82
CA ASN A 161 -18.60 11.29 -9.23
C ASN A 161 -17.27 11.63 -8.51
N TYR A 162 -16.21 11.96 -9.25
CA TYR A 162 -14.94 12.42 -8.73
C TYR A 162 -14.77 13.89 -9.15
N PRO A 163 -14.27 14.77 -8.26
CA PRO A 163 -14.36 16.22 -8.48
C PRO A 163 -13.52 16.81 -9.63
N SER A 164 -12.55 16.07 -10.19
CA SER A 164 -11.45 16.70 -10.97
C SER A 164 -11.10 16.01 -12.31
N THR A 165 -12.02 15.25 -12.91
CA THR A 165 -11.63 14.18 -13.86
C THR A 165 -11.63 14.55 -15.34
N ASN A 166 -12.21 15.69 -15.74
CA ASN A 166 -12.51 15.98 -17.14
C ASN A 166 -11.73 17.16 -17.75
N SER A 167 -10.98 17.91 -16.94
CA SER A 167 -10.30 19.14 -17.38
C SER A 167 -8.78 19.00 -17.41
N VAL A 168 -8.18 18.19 -16.53
CA VAL A 168 -6.73 18.10 -16.36
C VAL A 168 -6.21 16.68 -16.22
N GLN A 169 -4.92 16.48 -16.51
CA GLN A 169 -4.19 15.22 -16.31
C GLN A 169 -2.73 15.50 -15.95
N TRP A 170 -2.19 14.89 -14.91
CA TRP A 170 -0.74 14.98 -14.62
C TRP A 170 0.09 14.37 -15.74
N LEU A 171 1.27 14.93 -15.97
CA LEU A 171 2.24 14.41 -16.94
C LEU A 171 3.22 13.48 -16.23
N PRO A 172 3.11 12.14 -16.40
CA PRO A 172 4.05 11.23 -15.79
C PRO A 172 5.42 11.30 -16.50
N THR A 173 6.48 11.19 -15.71
CA THR A 173 7.85 11.07 -16.21
C THR A 173 8.15 9.61 -16.56
N PRO A 174 8.55 9.31 -17.80
CA PRO A 174 8.97 7.97 -18.17
C PRO A 174 10.35 7.64 -17.58
N PHE A 175 10.53 6.39 -17.15
CA PHE A 175 11.80 5.89 -16.61
C PHE A 175 12.05 4.43 -17.00
N TYR A 176 13.31 4.01 -17.02
CA TYR A 176 13.70 2.60 -17.15
C TYR A 176 14.12 2.04 -15.79
N TYR A 177 13.79 0.77 -15.54
CA TYR A 177 14.30 0.03 -14.38
C TYR A 177 15.11 -1.18 -14.85
N LYS A 178 16.44 -1.11 -14.75
CA LYS A 178 17.36 -2.15 -15.25
C LYS A 178 18.44 -2.44 -14.21
N ASN A 179 18.75 -3.72 -14.00
CA ASN A 179 19.75 -4.16 -13.02
C ASN A 179 19.58 -3.52 -11.62
N GLY A 180 18.34 -3.41 -11.15
CA GLY A 180 18.03 -2.77 -9.87
C GLY A 180 18.16 -1.24 -9.84
N GLN A 181 18.35 -0.58 -10.99
CA GLN A 181 18.54 0.87 -11.09
C GLN A 181 17.45 1.52 -11.94
N ALA A 182 16.81 2.53 -11.38
CA ALA A 182 15.86 3.40 -12.07
C ALA A 182 16.60 4.58 -12.72
N LYS A 183 16.21 4.95 -13.94
CA LYS A 183 16.73 6.11 -14.66
C LYS A 183 15.62 6.88 -15.35
N PHE A 184 15.48 8.16 -15.01
CA PHE A 184 14.50 9.03 -15.67
C PHE A 184 14.92 9.28 -17.12
N ILE A 185 13.94 9.30 -18.01
CA ILE A 185 14.14 9.57 -19.44
C ILE A 185 13.80 11.03 -19.75
N SER A 186 12.95 11.65 -18.92
CA SER A 186 12.46 13.00 -19.12
C SER A 186 12.54 13.83 -17.84
N TYR A 187 12.04 15.06 -17.93
CA TYR A 187 11.98 16.00 -16.83
C TYR A 187 11.04 15.51 -15.72
N LEU A 188 11.30 15.99 -14.51
CA LEU A 188 10.36 15.99 -13.41
C LEU A 188 9.76 17.39 -13.31
N ASN A 189 8.46 17.49 -13.02
CA ASN A 189 7.75 18.76 -12.92
C ASN A 189 8.50 19.73 -12.01
N ASN A 190 8.53 21.00 -12.39
CA ASN A 190 9.13 22.14 -11.67
C ASN A 190 10.56 21.97 -11.11
N ILE A 191 11.30 20.90 -11.46
CA ILE A 191 12.71 20.71 -11.11
C ILE A 191 13.60 21.17 -12.28
N PRO A 192 14.49 22.16 -12.07
CA PRO A 192 15.45 22.60 -13.09
C PRO A 192 16.33 21.45 -13.57
N TRP A 193 16.49 21.30 -14.88
CA TRP A 193 17.33 20.25 -15.50
C TRP A 193 18.79 20.27 -15.04
N GLY A 194 19.29 21.43 -14.57
CA GLY A 194 20.63 21.58 -14.02
C GLY A 194 20.84 20.96 -12.63
N MET A 195 19.78 20.59 -11.91
CA MET A 195 19.88 19.97 -10.58
C MET A 195 20.14 18.45 -10.67
N THR A 196 21.23 18.07 -11.34
CA THR A 196 21.57 16.67 -11.63
C THR A 196 21.72 15.81 -10.38
N GLU A 197 22.19 16.38 -9.26
CA GLU A 197 22.28 15.69 -7.97
C GLU A 197 20.88 15.31 -7.43
N LEU A 198 19.89 16.19 -7.59
CA LEU A 198 18.50 15.91 -7.15
C LEU A 198 17.89 14.78 -7.99
N TYR A 199 18.04 14.85 -9.32
CA TYR A 199 17.63 13.75 -10.20
C TYR A 199 18.29 12.42 -9.78
N SER A 200 19.60 12.41 -9.54
CA SER A 200 20.33 11.19 -9.11
C SER A 200 19.84 10.64 -7.76
N ASN A 201 19.50 11.51 -6.81
CA ASN A 201 18.93 11.08 -5.53
C ASN A 201 17.54 10.48 -5.70
N LEU A 202 16.67 11.13 -6.49
CA LEU A 202 15.32 10.63 -6.78
C LEU A 202 15.36 9.30 -7.54
N GLU A 203 16.29 9.12 -8.47
CA GLU A 203 16.55 7.83 -9.13
C GLU A 203 16.98 6.74 -8.13
N THR A 204 17.84 7.09 -7.17
CA THR A 204 18.29 6.17 -6.12
C THR A 204 17.14 5.76 -5.21
N ILE A 205 16.29 6.71 -4.84
CA ILE A 205 15.08 6.48 -4.04
C ILE A 205 14.10 5.60 -4.80
N LEU A 206 13.83 5.92 -6.07
CA LEU A 206 12.94 5.13 -6.91
C LEU A 206 13.47 3.69 -7.07
N SER A 207 14.77 3.53 -7.27
CA SER A 207 15.43 2.21 -7.33
C SER A 207 15.21 1.39 -6.05
N ALA A 208 15.30 2.03 -4.88
CA ALA A 208 15.07 1.38 -3.60
C ALA A 208 13.59 1.06 -3.34
N ALA A 209 12.67 1.88 -3.89
CA ALA A 209 11.23 1.66 -3.79
C ALA A 209 10.72 0.54 -4.72
N MET A 210 11.35 0.34 -5.89
CA MET A 210 10.87 -0.63 -6.90
C MET A 210 10.63 -2.04 -6.35
N PRO A 211 11.54 -2.67 -5.58
CA PRO A 211 11.26 -4.00 -5.01
C PRO A 211 10.08 -4.02 -4.04
N LEU A 212 9.84 -2.93 -3.30
CA LEU A 212 8.69 -2.82 -2.40
C LEU A 212 7.39 -2.64 -3.19
N ILE A 213 7.44 -1.92 -4.32
CA ILE A 213 6.31 -1.76 -5.25
C ILE A 213 5.99 -3.09 -5.94
N GLU A 214 6.99 -3.78 -6.48
CA GLU A 214 6.83 -5.10 -7.10
C GLU A 214 6.20 -6.08 -6.11
N TYR A 215 6.67 -6.08 -4.85
CA TYR A 215 6.07 -6.88 -3.80
C TYR A 215 4.63 -6.45 -3.50
N SER A 216 4.36 -5.16 -3.32
CA SER A 216 3.02 -4.66 -2.97
C SER A 216 1.95 -4.99 -4.01
N VAL A 217 2.27 -4.86 -5.30
CA VAL A 217 1.31 -5.15 -6.39
C VAL A 217 1.14 -6.65 -6.64
N SER A 218 2.09 -7.46 -6.18
CA SER A 218 2.05 -8.93 -6.33
C SER A 218 1.37 -9.63 -5.14
N LEU A 219 1.15 -8.91 -4.04
CA LEU A 219 0.48 -9.46 -2.86
C LEU A 219 -0.98 -9.80 -3.17
N SER A 220 -1.33 -11.07 -3.02
CA SER A 220 -2.72 -11.51 -2.86
C SER A 220 -3.11 -11.46 -1.39
N SER A 221 -4.40 -11.29 -1.05
CA SER A 221 -4.77 -11.39 0.36
C SER A 221 -4.39 -12.76 0.92
N PHE A 222 -3.94 -12.76 2.16
CA PHE A 222 -3.76 -13.97 2.94
C PHE A 222 -4.53 -13.81 4.25
N ARG A 223 -5.24 -14.87 4.61
CA ARG A 223 -6.12 -14.89 5.79
C ARG A 223 -5.42 -15.61 6.92
N ARG A 224 -5.21 -14.88 8.02
CA ARG A 224 -4.71 -15.41 9.30
C ARG A 224 -5.81 -16.17 10.03
N VAL A 225 -7.05 -15.74 9.81
CA VAL A 225 -8.25 -16.43 10.28
C VAL A 225 -8.98 -16.97 9.07
N LYS A 226 -8.97 -18.29 8.90
CA LYS A 226 -9.86 -18.95 7.96
C LYS A 226 -11.10 -19.36 8.73
N PRO A 227 -12.29 -18.84 8.39
CA PRO A 227 -13.50 -19.45 8.87
C PRO A 227 -13.45 -20.92 8.43
N GLU A 228 -13.56 -21.84 9.38
CA GLU A 228 -13.47 -23.30 9.17
C GLU A 228 -14.35 -23.81 8.01
N TYR A 229 -15.40 -23.06 7.68
CA TYR A 229 -16.43 -23.34 6.70
C TYR A 229 -16.31 -22.54 5.38
N TYR A 230 -15.37 -21.61 5.25
CA TYR A 230 -15.27 -20.77 4.04
C TYR A 230 -14.80 -21.60 2.84
N GLY A 231 -15.69 -21.83 1.86
CA GLY A 231 -15.44 -22.71 0.71
C GLY A 231 -15.66 -24.21 0.98
N SER A 232 -16.15 -24.57 2.17
CA SER A 232 -16.42 -25.94 2.57
C SER A 232 -17.77 -26.43 2.03
N THR A 233 -17.81 -27.66 1.53
CA THR A 233 -19.08 -28.31 1.13
C THR A 233 -19.94 -28.60 2.37
N PRO A 234 -21.27 -28.74 2.23
CA PRO A 234 -22.15 -29.12 3.34
C PRO A 234 -21.67 -30.38 4.10
N GLY A 235 -21.10 -31.35 3.39
CA GLY A 235 -20.53 -32.56 4.00
C GLY A 235 -19.25 -32.29 4.81
N ALA A 236 -18.40 -31.35 4.38
CA ALA A 236 -17.24 -30.94 5.16
C ALA A 236 -17.65 -30.21 6.44
N MET A 237 -18.61 -29.29 6.36
CA MET A 237 -19.17 -28.61 7.54
C MET A 237 -19.76 -29.60 8.54
N ALA A 238 -20.52 -30.60 8.07
CA ALA A 238 -21.05 -31.65 8.93
C ALA A 238 -19.95 -32.45 9.64
N LYS A 239 -18.85 -32.80 8.94
CA LYS A 239 -17.71 -33.49 9.57
C LYS A 239 -17.05 -32.66 10.66
N MET A 240 -16.88 -31.36 10.42
CA MET A 240 -16.28 -30.44 11.39
C MET A 240 -17.15 -30.29 12.64
N ALA A 241 -18.45 -30.08 12.44
CA ALA A 241 -19.41 -29.98 13.53
C ALA A 241 -19.48 -31.27 14.35
N TYR A 242 -19.41 -32.43 13.70
CA TYR A 242 -19.33 -33.73 14.37
C TYR A 242 -18.05 -33.83 15.22
N ARG A 243 -16.88 -33.57 14.64
CA ARG A 243 -15.60 -33.64 15.36
C ARG A 243 -15.60 -32.73 16.58
N ARG A 244 -16.08 -31.49 16.44
CA ARG A 244 -16.16 -30.52 17.53
C ARG A 244 -17.10 -30.97 18.64
N LYS A 245 -18.30 -31.48 18.29
CA LYS A 245 -19.27 -32.00 19.26
C LYS A 245 -18.74 -33.19 20.07
N HIS A 246 -17.89 -34.00 19.45
CA HIS A 246 -17.32 -35.21 20.03
C HIS A 246 -15.86 -35.03 20.53
N ASN A 247 -15.34 -33.79 20.57
CA ASN A 247 -13.97 -33.47 20.97
C ASN A 247 -12.88 -34.29 20.26
N LEU A 248 -13.05 -34.51 18.95
CA LEU A 248 -12.13 -35.25 18.10
C LEU A 248 -11.13 -34.29 17.41
N SER A 249 -9.85 -34.64 17.43
CA SER A 249 -8.78 -33.99 16.66
C SER A 249 -8.88 -34.31 15.17
N SER A 250 -8.01 -33.72 14.34
CA SER A 250 -7.92 -34.04 12.91
C SER A 250 -7.39 -35.45 12.63
N GLU A 251 -6.63 -36.02 13.57
CA GLU A 251 -5.98 -37.32 13.43
C GLU A 251 -6.89 -38.48 13.85
N ASP A 252 -7.93 -38.18 14.64
CA ASP A 252 -8.87 -39.18 15.12
C ASP A 252 -9.71 -39.78 13.99
N ILE A 253 -9.88 -41.10 14.03
CA ILE A 253 -10.68 -41.84 13.06
C ILE A 253 -12.17 -41.69 13.40
N MET A 254 -12.93 -41.13 12.47
CA MET A 254 -14.39 -41.09 12.56
C MET A 254 -14.98 -42.41 12.05
N ASP A 255 -15.83 -43.07 12.85
CA ASP A 255 -16.61 -44.21 12.35
C ASP A 255 -17.60 -43.74 11.27
N PRO A 256 -17.49 -44.22 10.01
CA PRO A 256 -18.37 -43.78 8.93
C PRO A 256 -19.85 -44.11 9.15
N LYS A 257 -20.15 -45.23 9.84
CA LYS A 257 -21.53 -45.67 10.10
C LYS A 257 -22.20 -44.80 11.16
N ILE A 258 -21.44 -44.38 12.17
CA ILE A 258 -21.94 -43.46 13.21
C ILE A 258 -22.15 -42.07 12.61
N PHE A 259 -21.18 -41.57 11.86
CA PHE A 259 -21.29 -40.26 11.21
C PHE A 259 -22.46 -40.18 10.23
N ALA A 260 -22.70 -41.21 9.41
CA ALA A 260 -23.80 -41.24 8.45
C ALA A 260 -25.20 -41.13 9.10
N ARG A 261 -25.33 -41.51 10.38
CA ARG A 261 -26.59 -41.43 11.14
C ARG A 261 -26.73 -40.10 11.89
N TRP A 262 -25.65 -39.36 12.03
CA TRP A 262 -25.64 -38.10 12.76
C TRP A 262 -26.21 -36.97 11.88
N LYS A 263 -27.10 -36.16 12.46
CA LYS A 263 -27.68 -34.99 11.82
C LYS A 263 -27.24 -33.74 12.59
N PRO A 264 -26.50 -32.81 11.97
CA PRO A 264 -26.11 -31.57 12.63
C PRO A 264 -27.35 -30.74 12.97
N THR A 265 -27.41 -30.21 14.18
CA THR A 265 -28.37 -29.17 14.55
C THR A 265 -27.89 -27.80 14.09
N THR A 266 -28.77 -26.79 14.11
CA THR A 266 -28.38 -25.39 13.85
C THR A 266 -27.27 -24.93 14.80
N ALA A 267 -27.39 -25.25 16.09
CA ALA A 267 -26.38 -24.93 17.09
C ALA A 267 -25.02 -25.62 16.82
N ASP A 268 -25.02 -26.86 16.32
CA ASP A 268 -23.78 -27.56 15.95
C ASP A 268 -23.06 -26.87 14.78
N LEU A 269 -23.83 -26.34 13.81
CA LEU A 269 -23.31 -25.59 12.67
C LEU A 269 -22.87 -24.17 13.07
N GLU A 270 -23.57 -23.52 13.99
CA GLU A 270 -23.17 -22.22 14.54
C GLU A 270 -21.89 -22.33 15.37
N ALA A 271 -21.68 -23.44 16.09
CA ALA A 271 -20.47 -23.66 16.89
C ALA A 271 -19.19 -23.79 16.05
N ILE A 272 -19.27 -24.30 14.81
CA ILE A 272 -18.15 -24.30 13.85
C ILE A 272 -18.06 -23.00 13.05
N SER A 273 -19.07 -22.13 13.18
CA SER A 273 -19.08 -20.84 12.49
C SER A 273 -18.24 -19.77 13.19
N VAL A 274 -17.68 -20.07 14.38
CA VAL A 274 -16.81 -19.14 15.11
C VAL A 274 -15.42 -19.16 14.47
N PRO A 275 -14.97 -18.07 13.86
CA PRO A 275 -13.65 -18.02 13.25
C PRO A 275 -12.58 -18.07 14.35
N THR A 276 -11.65 -19.01 14.24
CA THR A 276 -10.54 -19.18 15.18
C THR A 276 -9.20 -19.06 14.48
N PHE A 277 -8.18 -18.59 15.19
CA PHE A 277 -6.81 -18.63 14.69
C PHE A 277 -6.31 -20.08 14.60
N PRO A 278 -5.43 -20.39 13.62
CA PRO A 278 -4.76 -21.68 13.58
C PRO A 278 -3.84 -21.82 14.80
N MET A 279 -3.57 -23.05 15.24
CA MET A 279 -2.61 -23.30 16.33
C MET A 279 -1.16 -22.95 15.95
N LYS A 280 -0.82 -22.96 14.65
CA LYS A 280 0.51 -22.64 14.12
C LYS A 280 0.40 -21.90 12.79
N LEU A 281 1.31 -20.96 12.56
CA LEU A 281 1.47 -20.27 11.29
C LEU A 281 2.66 -20.86 10.51
N SER A 282 2.58 -20.78 9.19
CA SER A 282 3.64 -21.17 8.25
C SER A 282 3.82 -20.12 7.16
N ALA A 283 5.00 -20.03 6.55
CA ALA A 283 5.25 -19.12 5.42
C ALA A 283 4.23 -19.34 4.29
N LYS A 284 3.90 -20.61 4.00
CA LYS A 284 2.89 -21.00 3.00
C LYS A 284 1.49 -20.52 3.36
N SER A 285 1.09 -20.59 4.63
CA SER A 285 -0.24 -20.12 5.04
C SER A 285 -0.39 -18.60 5.00
N LEU A 286 0.73 -17.88 5.14
CA LEU A 286 0.80 -16.42 5.09
C LEU A 286 1.19 -15.89 3.69
N ASN A 287 1.33 -16.77 2.70
CA ASN A 287 1.78 -16.46 1.36
C ASN A 287 3.06 -15.60 1.32
N LEU A 288 4.02 -15.90 2.20
CA LEU A 288 5.28 -15.17 2.31
C LEU A 288 6.29 -15.64 1.25
N THR A 289 5.97 -15.37 -0.01
CA THR A 289 6.86 -15.57 -1.15
C THR A 289 7.14 -14.22 -1.78
N PHE A 290 8.42 -13.84 -1.90
CA PHE A 290 8.86 -12.71 -2.75
C PHE A 290 8.82 -13.03 -4.25
N GLU A 291 8.07 -14.05 -4.65
CA GLU A 291 7.74 -14.23 -6.05
C GLU A 291 6.79 -13.09 -6.45
N CYS A 292 7.40 -11.99 -6.85
CA CYS A 292 6.74 -10.79 -7.29
C CYS A 292 6.89 -10.64 -8.81
N GLN A 293 5.92 -9.98 -9.43
CA GLN A 293 6.06 -9.52 -10.78
C GLN A 293 7.22 -8.53 -10.83
N SER A 294 8.26 -8.89 -11.58
CA SER A 294 9.37 -7.98 -11.82
C SER A 294 9.02 -7.02 -12.95
N PHE A 295 9.27 -5.74 -12.72
CA PHE A 295 9.24 -4.67 -13.71
C PHE A 295 10.65 -4.38 -14.27
N GLN A 296 11.61 -5.29 -14.07
CA GLN A 296 12.94 -5.20 -14.64
C GLN A 296 12.89 -5.37 -16.16
N ASP A 297 13.68 -4.57 -16.89
CA ASP A 297 13.92 -4.74 -18.33
C ASP A 297 12.64 -4.78 -19.20
N THR A 298 11.62 -4.02 -18.80
CA THR A 298 10.39 -3.87 -19.59
C THR A 298 10.71 -3.28 -20.97
N ALA A 299 10.01 -3.78 -22.00
CA ALA A 299 10.20 -3.31 -23.38
C ALA A 299 9.81 -1.82 -23.55
N LEU A 300 8.83 -1.36 -22.76
CA LEU A 300 8.42 0.04 -22.70
C LEU A 300 8.85 0.66 -21.37
N PRO A 301 9.16 1.97 -21.34
CA PRO A 301 9.47 2.64 -20.10
C PRO A 301 8.26 2.67 -19.16
N LEU A 302 8.55 2.57 -17.87
CA LEU A 302 7.57 2.75 -16.80
C LEU A 302 7.27 4.24 -16.63
N GLN A 303 6.20 4.57 -15.92
CA GLN A 303 5.75 5.94 -15.68
C GLN A 303 5.67 6.23 -14.20
N VAL A 304 6.11 7.41 -13.78
CA VAL A 304 6.05 7.86 -12.39
C VAL A 304 5.66 9.34 -12.32
N VAL A 305 4.86 9.68 -11.32
CA VAL A 305 4.61 11.06 -10.92
C VAL A 305 5.34 11.28 -9.60
N VAL A 306 6.12 12.36 -9.53
CA VAL A 306 6.85 12.73 -8.30
C VAL A 306 6.15 13.92 -7.68
N LYS A 307 5.86 13.80 -6.39
CA LYS A 307 5.36 14.88 -5.54
C LYS A 307 6.28 15.02 -4.33
N MET A 308 6.67 16.24 -4.00
CA MET A 308 7.45 16.54 -2.79
C MET A 308 6.75 17.64 -2.03
N GLN A 309 6.49 17.41 -0.74
CA GLN A 309 5.77 18.34 0.11
C GLN A 309 6.48 18.53 1.43
N SER A 310 6.46 19.76 1.93
CA SER A 310 6.85 20.09 3.30
C SER A 310 5.63 20.54 4.09
N TYR A 311 5.49 19.98 5.29
CA TYR A 311 4.40 20.27 6.23
C TYR A 311 4.97 21.07 7.39
N PHE A 312 4.32 22.16 7.77
CA PHE A 312 4.82 23.05 8.82
C PHE A 312 3.69 23.61 9.66
N THR A 313 4.02 24.25 10.79
CA THR A 313 3.02 24.88 11.65
C THR A 313 3.11 26.39 11.55
N ILE A 314 2.01 27.05 11.16
CA ILE A 314 1.93 28.52 11.15
C ILE A 314 1.16 28.99 12.39
N PRO A 315 1.78 29.77 13.30
CA PRO A 315 1.06 30.36 14.42
C PRO A 315 -0.01 31.35 13.92
N LYS A 316 -1.30 31.01 14.04
CA LYS A 316 -2.40 31.91 13.61
C LYS A 316 -2.47 33.22 14.41
N THR A 317 -2.00 33.22 15.66
CA THR A 317 -1.91 34.45 16.49
C THR A 317 -0.76 34.34 17.51
N LYS A 318 -0.26 35.49 18.00
CA LYS A 318 0.72 35.55 19.12
C LYS A 318 0.22 34.92 20.43
N ARG A 319 -1.09 34.67 20.58
CA ARG A 319 -1.73 34.15 21.81
C ARG A 319 -2.19 32.69 21.71
N LYS A 320 -2.35 32.15 20.51
CA LYS A 320 -2.61 30.73 20.24
C LYS A 320 -1.61 30.26 19.19
N ALA A 321 -0.43 29.87 19.63
CA ALA A 321 0.46 29.07 18.81
C ALA A 321 -0.22 27.71 18.60
N GLN A 322 -0.61 27.40 17.36
CA GLN A 322 -0.97 26.04 16.98
C GLN A 322 0.35 25.27 16.83
N PHE A 323 0.79 24.63 17.91
CA PHE A 323 1.95 23.73 17.91
C PHE A 323 1.64 22.35 17.30
N GLN A 324 0.44 22.18 16.75
CA GLN A 324 -0.04 20.94 16.14
C GLN A 324 -0.56 21.25 14.76
N HIS A 325 -0.04 20.52 13.77
CA HIS A 325 -0.60 20.50 12.43
C HIS A 325 -2.00 19.85 12.50
N PRO A 326 -3.03 20.40 11.83
CA PRO A 326 -4.40 19.87 11.90
C PRO A 326 -4.54 18.47 11.27
N GLY A 327 -3.49 17.98 10.60
CA GLY A 327 -3.55 16.81 9.73
C GLY A 327 -4.14 17.18 8.37
N THR A 328 -4.04 16.27 7.41
CA THR A 328 -4.75 16.37 6.14
C THR A 328 -6.07 15.61 6.24
N GLU A 329 -7.04 15.98 5.41
CA GLU A 329 -8.22 15.12 5.23
C GLU A 329 -7.78 13.77 4.65
N TRP A 330 -8.51 12.70 4.96
CA TRP A 330 -8.29 11.38 4.34
C TRP A 330 -8.46 11.49 2.83
N GLN A 331 -7.45 11.10 2.07
CA GLN A 331 -7.50 11.15 0.60
C GLN A 331 -7.56 9.73 0.03
N ASN A 332 -8.38 9.54 -1.01
CA ASN A 332 -8.44 8.28 -1.76
C ASN A 332 -7.17 8.14 -2.62
N GLY A 333 -6.11 7.58 -2.04
CA GLY A 333 -4.81 7.46 -2.70
C GLY A 333 -4.26 8.81 -3.21
N SER A 334 -3.28 8.71 -4.12
CA SER A 334 -2.72 9.86 -4.85
C SER A 334 -3.09 9.76 -6.33
N GLY A 335 -3.48 10.88 -6.95
CA GLY A 335 -3.76 10.97 -8.38
C GLY A 335 -5.22 11.29 -8.74
N LEU A 336 -5.46 11.52 -10.03
CA LEU A 336 -6.77 11.80 -10.61
C LEU A 336 -7.39 10.52 -11.20
N SER A 337 -8.71 10.45 -11.38
CA SER A 337 -9.36 9.20 -11.85
C SER A 337 -8.97 8.79 -13.28
N ASN A 338 -8.43 9.73 -14.07
CA ASN A 338 -7.91 9.51 -15.41
C ASN A 338 -6.42 9.10 -15.41
N GLU A 339 -5.84 8.88 -14.23
CA GLU A 339 -4.47 8.41 -14.05
C GLU A 339 -4.48 6.96 -13.56
N PRO A 340 -3.87 6.02 -14.30
CA PRO A 340 -3.79 4.63 -13.90
C PRO A 340 -2.67 4.42 -12.85
N ILE A 341 -2.75 5.10 -11.71
CA ILE A 341 -1.78 4.93 -10.60
C ILE A 341 -1.98 3.54 -9.98
N VAL A 342 -0.94 2.70 -10.06
CA VAL A 342 -0.98 1.32 -9.56
C VAL A 342 -0.39 1.15 -8.16
N ALA A 343 0.47 2.08 -7.74
CA ALA A 343 1.12 2.08 -6.43
C ALA A 343 1.61 3.50 -6.08
N THR A 344 1.76 3.76 -4.78
CA THR A 344 2.33 5.00 -4.25
C THR A 344 3.41 4.65 -3.25
N ALA A 345 4.56 5.31 -3.36
CA ALA A 345 5.67 5.18 -2.40
C ALA A 345 5.83 6.50 -1.64
N PHE A 346 5.99 6.39 -0.32
CA PHE A 346 6.22 7.53 0.57
C PHE A 346 7.62 7.47 1.14
N VAL A 347 8.29 8.62 1.15
CA VAL A 347 9.60 8.78 1.76
C VAL A 347 9.57 10.01 2.65
N VAL A 348 9.79 9.80 3.94
CA VAL A 348 10.02 10.88 4.89
C VAL A 348 11.51 11.16 4.90
N TYR A 349 11.92 12.31 4.38
CA TYR A 349 13.34 12.69 4.27
C TYR A 349 13.80 13.66 5.36
N GLU A 350 12.89 14.38 6.01
CA GLU A 350 13.23 15.32 7.07
C GLU A 350 12.10 15.41 8.09
N MET A 351 12.47 15.52 9.36
CA MET A 351 11.56 15.72 10.48
C MET A 351 12.28 16.58 11.51
N GLU A 352 11.81 17.82 11.70
CA GLU A 352 12.38 18.73 12.69
C GLU A 352 11.31 19.18 13.68
N ASN A 353 11.62 19.11 14.98
CA ASN A 353 10.76 19.61 16.06
C ASN A 353 9.33 19.02 16.09
N VAL A 354 9.16 17.80 15.58
CA VAL A 354 7.88 17.06 15.57
C VAL A 354 8.00 15.73 16.30
N ALA A 355 6.87 15.23 16.80
CA ALA A 355 6.77 13.83 17.20
C ALA A 355 6.95 12.92 15.97
N PRO A 356 7.34 11.64 16.15
CA PRO A 356 7.47 10.70 15.04
C PRO A 356 6.20 10.68 14.19
N ILE A 357 6.36 10.80 12.87
CA ILE A 357 5.26 10.73 11.91
C ILE A 357 4.64 9.34 11.97
N ARG A 358 3.30 9.30 11.92
CA ARG A 358 2.53 8.07 11.75
C ARG A 358 1.79 8.16 10.43
N LEU A 359 2.02 7.17 9.57
CA LEU A 359 1.24 6.96 8.37
C LEU A 359 0.24 5.84 8.67
N GLU A 360 -1.05 6.13 8.59
CA GLU A 360 -2.09 5.12 8.74
C GLU A 360 -2.70 4.87 7.36
N ILE A 361 -2.60 3.63 6.88
CA ILE A 361 -3.20 3.25 5.61
C ILE A 361 -4.44 2.42 5.92
N ARG A 362 -5.58 2.84 5.39
CA ARG A 362 -6.84 2.11 5.57
C ARG A 362 -7.29 1.51 4.26
N GLU A 363 -7.38 0.19 4.24
CA GLU A 363 -8.07 -0.53 3.18
C GLU A 363 -9.58 -0.33 3.33
N CYS A 364 -10.21 0.21 2.29
CA CYS A 364 -11.65 0.39 2.19
C CYS A 364 -12.20 -0.44 1.03
N PHE A 365 -13.29 -1.14 1.30
CA PHE A 365 -13.95 -2.01 0.34
C PHE A 365 -15.24 -1.34 -0.15
N GLU A 366 -15.16 -0.40 -1.11
CA GLU A 366 -16.28 -0.05 -2.00
C GLU A 366 -15.96 1.05 -3.02
N ARG A 367 -15.99 0.69 -4.31
CA ARG A 367 -16.78 1.33 -5.37
C ARG A 367 -16.87 0.33 -6.53
N LYS A 368 -18.07 -0.09 -6.93
CA LYS A 368 -18.26 -0.88 -8.17
C LYS A 368 -18.02 0.08 -9.34
N TYR A 369 -17.07 -0.24 -10.21
CA TYR A 369 -16.96 0.43 -11.49
C TYR A 369 -17.19 -0.58 -12.60
N SER A 370 -18.17 -0.25 -13.42
CA SER A 370 -18.56 -0.97 -14.62
C SER A 370 -17.90 -0.30 -15.81
N PHE A 371 -17.12 -1.05 -16.59
CA PHE A 371 -16.68 -0.61 -17.91
C PHE A 371 -17.17 -1.62 -18.95
N ILE A 372 -17.40 -1.16 -20.18
CA ILE A 372 -17.72 -2.05 -21.29
C ILE A 372 -16.39 -2.55 -21.84
N ASP A 373 -16.16 -3.85 -21.77
CA ASP A 373 -14.97 -4.45 -22.37
C ASP A 373 -15.03 -4.27 -23.89
N PRO A 374 -14.07 -3.56 -24.52
CA PRO A 374 -14.11 -3.24 -25.95
C PRO A 374 -13.97 -4.49 -26.84
N ALA A 375 -13.44 -5.60 -26.32
CA ALA A 375 -13.33 -6.85 -27.07
C ALA A 375 -14.63 -7.67 -27.06
N THR A 376 -15.39 -7.59 -25.97
CA THR A 376 -16.58 -8.44 -25.75
C THR A 376 -17.91 -7.68 -25.76
N ASN A 377 -17.85 -6.34 -25.71
CA ASN A 377 -18.99 -5.44 -25.58
C ASN A 377 -19.91 -5.76 -24.38
N GLN A 378 -19.35 -6.40 -23.34
CA GLN A 378 -20.05 -6.75 -22.12
C GLN A 378 -19.68 -5.79 -20.99
N GLU A 379 -20.65 -5.49 -20.14
CA GLU A 379 -20.43 -4.73 -18.91
C GLU A 379 -19.63 -5.60 -17.92
N VAL A 380 -18.39 -5.20 -17.66
CA VAL A 380 -17.51 -5.83 -16.67
C VAL A 380 -17.57 -4.98 -15.41
N VAL A 381 -18.23 -5.52 -14.38
CA VAL A 381 -18.22 -4.94 -13.03
C VAL A 381 -16.95 -5.39 -12.32
N LYS A 382 -16.02 -4.46 -12.09
CA LYS A 382 -14.91 -4.64 -11.15
C LYS A 382 -15.23 -3.89 -9.86
N ALA A 383 -14.97 -4.51 -8.72
CA ALA A 383 -14.72 -3.81 -7.48
C ALA A 383 -13.26 -4.08 -7.12
N SER A 384 -12.53 -3.01 -6.83
CA SER A 384 -11.18 -3.10 -6.31
C SER A 384 -11.16 -2.56 -4.89
N PRO A 385 -10.30 -3.08 -4.02
CA PRO A 385 -9.96 -2.37 -2.79
C PRO A 385 -9.41 -0.98 -3.16
N TYR A 386 -9.80 0.03 -2.39
CA TYR A 386 -9.22 1.37 -2.45
C TYR A 386 -8.51 1.66 -1.12
N TYR A 387 -7.41 2.38 -1.17
CA TYR A 387 -6.66 2.77 0.02
C TYR A 387 -6.91 4.25 0.33
N TYR A 388 -7.28 4.53 1.57
CA TYR A 388 -7.21 5.88 2.12
C TYR A 388 -5.90 6.03 2.88
N ILE A 389 -5.29 7.20 2.74
CA ILE A 389 -4.03 7.59 3.37
C ILE A 389 -4.27 8.85 4.19
#